data_AF-A0A0G0XSI5-F1
#
_entry.id   AF-A0A0G0XSI5-F1
#
_cell.length_a   1.000
_cell.length_b   1.000
_cell.length_c   1.000
_cell.angle_alpha   90.00
_cell.angle_beta   90.00
_cell.angle_gamma   90.00
#
_symmetry.space_group_name_H-M   'P 1'
#
loop_
_entity.id
_entity.type
_entity.pdbx_description
1 polymer ?
#
loop_
_entity_poly.entity_id
_entity_poly.type
_entity_poly.pdbx_seq_one_letter_code
_entity_poly.pdbx_strand_id
1 'polypeptide(L)'
;MRFQLPQFIETEVKIVGPFTLKQFLWLAGGAAILTLVYMTTGGAVFFILAIPVGGIFLALAFFKINDIPLLNYVSYGLSYLLTPKKYLFKKEEANSAQQIEQIQQMK
;
A
#
# COMPACT_ATOMS: atom_id res chain seq x y z
N MET A 1 29.84 -22.25 5.61
CA MET A 1 29.01 -21.64 6.67
C MET A 1 27.63 -21.34 6.07
N ARG A 2 26.53 -21.74 6.73
CA ARG A 2 25.17 -21.40 6.29
C ARG A 2 24.74 -20.16 7.10
N PHE A 3 24.37 -19.07 6.44
CA PHE A 3 23.85 -17.89 7.13
C PHE A 3 22.47 -18.24 7.70
N GLN A 4 22.31 -18.04 9.01
CA GLN A 4 20.99 -18.05 9.65
C GLN A 4 20.32 -16.71 9.34
N LEU A 5 19.15 -16.74 8.72
CA LEU A 5 18.35 -15.54 8.51
C LEU A 5 17.82 -15.08 9.87
N PRO A 6 18.03 -13.81 10.25
CA PRO A 6 17.45 -13.28 11.48
C PRO A 6 15.93 -13.39 11.42
N GLN A 7 15.32 -13.94 12.46
CA GLN A 7 13.90 -14.26 12.49
C GLN A 7 12.98 -13.02 12.53
N PHE A 8 13.53 -11.83 12.75
CA PHE A 8 12.77 -10.58 12.93
C PHE A 8 12.95 -9.56 11.79
N ILE A 9 13.40 -9.98 10.61
CA ILE A 9 13.51 -9.04 9.47
C ILE A 9 12.16 -8.58 8.92
N GLU A 10 11.11 -9.40 9.08
CA GLU A 10 9.79 -9.15 8.47
C GLU A 10 8.87 -8.33 9.37
N THR A 11 9.16 -8.26 10.67
CA THR A 11 8.33 -7.52 11.62
C THR A 11 8.82 -6.08 11.74
N GLU A 12 7.94 -5.11 11.49
CA GLU A 12 8.25 -3.71 11.73
C GLU A 12 8.63 -3.47 13.20
N VAL A 13 9.68 -2.67 13.41
CA VAL A 13 10.14 -2.32 14.75
C VAL A 13 9.08 -1.49 15.47
N LYS A 14 8.72 -1.90 16.69
CA LYS A 14 7.85 -1.15 17.59
C LYS A 14 8.69 -0.11 18.31
N ILE A 15 8.48 1.16 17.97
CA ILE A 15 9.28 2.28 18.51
C ILE A 15 8.58 2.92 19.71
N VAL A 16 7.24 2.95 19.71
CA VAL A 16 6.45 3.61 20.76
C VAL A 16 5.58 2.56 21.46
N GLY A 17 6.11 1.99 22.54
CA GLY A 17 5.44 0.94 23.30
C GLY A 17 5.07 -0.25 22.40
N PRO A 18 3.78 -0.63 22.30
CA PRO A 18 3.35 -1.74 21.44
C PRO A 18 3.23 -1.38 19.94
N PHE A 19 3.42 -0.11 19.56
CA PHE A 19 3.12 0.40 18.23
C PHE A 19 4.37 0.64 17.37
N THR A 20 4.25 0.38 16.07
CA THR A 20 5.23 0.85 15.08
C THR A 20 5.10 2.36 14.90
N LEU A 21 6.15 3.01 14.40
CA LEU A 21 6.12 4.47 14.20
C LEU A 21 4.96 4.90 13.30
N LYS A 22 4.67 4.14 12.23
CA LYS A 22 3.55 4.42 11.33
C LYS A 22 2.20 4.33 12.05
N GLN A 23 2.01 3.29 12.87
CA GLN A 23 0.78 3.10 13.66
C GLN A 23 0.58 4.24 14.65
N PHE A 24 1.64 4.63 15.34
CA PHE A 24 1.61 5.75 16.28
C PHE A 24 1.25 7.06 15.58
N LEU A 25 1.83 7.35 14.41
CA LEU A 25 1.51 8.55 13.63
C LEU A 25 0.04 8.60 13.22
N TRP A 26 -0.53 7.47 12.77
CA TRP A 26 -1.96 7.40 12.44
C TRP A 26 -2.83 7.61 13.69
N LEU A 27 -2.52 6.98 14.81
CA LEU A 27 -3.28 7.19 16.06
C LEU A 27 -3.19 8.65 16.55
N ALA A 28 -1.99 9.23 16.56
CA ALA A 28 -1.78 10.61 16.96
C ALA A 28 -2.49 11.60 16.02
N GLY A 29 -2.41 11.37 14.71
CA GLY A 29 -3.12 12.17 13.71
C GLY A 29 -4.64 12.07 13.84
N GLY A 30 -5.17 10.86 14.06
CA GLY A 30 -6.59 10.63 14.29
C GLY A 30 -7.07 11.33 15.56
N ALA A 31 -6.32 11.22 16.66
CA ALA A 31 -6.62 11.91 17.91
C ALA A 31 -6.59 13.43 17.76
N ALA A 32 -5.62 13.98 17.03
CA ALA A 32 -5.51 15.41 16.76
C ALA A 32 -6.72 15.91 15.94
N ILE A 33 -7.11 15.19 14.89
CA ILE A 33 -8.27 15.54 14.06
C ILE A 33 -9.56 15.44 14.86
N LEU A 34 -9.76 14.36 15.63
CA LEU A 34 -10.95 14.22 16.47
C LEU A 34 -11.03 15.31 17.53
N THR A 35 -9.91 15.73 18.11
CA THR A 35 -9.86 16.86 19.04
C THR A 35 -10.31 18.15 18.35
N LEU A 36 -9.84 18.41 17.13
CA LEU A 36 -10.25 19.58 16.34
C LEU A 36 -11.74 19.53 15.99
N VAL A 37 -12.27 18.37 15.62
CA VAL A 37 -13.70 18.17 15.37
C VAL A 37 -14.51 18.40 16.65
N TYR A 38 -14.04 17.93 17.80
CA TYR A 38 -14.71 18.19 19.09
C TYR A 38 -14.73 19.68 19.46
N MET A 39 -13.62 20.38 19.24
CA MET A 39 -13.52 21.81 19.53
C MET A 39 -14.39 22.67 18.60
N THR A 40 -14.61 22.23 17.36
CA THR A 40 -15.42 22.97 16.38
C THR A 40 -16.89 22.56 16.39
N THR A 41 -17.17 21.30 16.70
CA THR A 41 -18.48 20.66 16.58
C THR A 41 -18.82 20.00 17.91
N GLY A 42 -19.81 20.57 18.62
CA GLY A 42 -20.30 20.04 19.89
C GLY A 42 -21.52 19.11 19.73
N GLY A 43 -21.84 18.37 20.79
CA GLY A 43 -23.08 17.60 20.90
C GLY A 43 -23.14 16.34 20.01
N ALA A 44 -24.33 16.01 19.51
CA ALA A 44 -24.56 14.77 18.75
C ALA A 44 -23.82 14.72 17.39
N VAL A 45 -23.57 15.88 16.78
CA VAL A 45 -22.88 15.99 15.48
C VAL A 45 -21.42 15.52 15.59
N PHE A 46 -20.80 15.71 16.76
CA PHE A 46 -19.46 15.18 17.03
C PHE A 46 -19.41 13.67 16.81
N PHE A 47 -20.33 12.90 17.40
CA PHE A 47 -20.30 11.44 17.30
C PHE A 47 -20.53 10.94 15.87
N ILE A 48 -21.39 11.62 15.11
CA ILE A 48 -21.66 11.30 13.70
C ILE A 48 -20.39 11.43 12.86
N LEU A 49 -19.53 12.42 13.14
CA LEU A 49 -18.26 12.60 12.44
C LEU A 49 -17.12 11.78 13.05
N ALA A 50 -17.10 11.65 14.37
CA ALA A 50 -16.01 11.02 15.10
C ALA A 50 -15.95 9.51 14.85
N ILE A 51 -17.10 8.84 14.73
CA ILE A 51 -17.15 7.40 14.47
C ILE A 51 -16.50 7.04 13.12
N PRO A 52 -16.90 7.61 11.97
CA PRO A 52 -16.27 7.27 10.70
C PRO A 52 -14.81 7.73 10.65
N VAL A 53 -14.48 8.91 11.17
CA VAL A 53 -13.09 9.40 11.19
C VAL A 53 -12.21 8.48 12.06
N GLY A 54 -12.62 8.19 13.28
CA GLY A 54 -11.90 7.28 14.18
C GLY A 54 -11.77 5.87 13.59
N GLY A 55 -12.83 5.37 12.96
CA GLY A 55 -12.83 4.08 12.25
C GLY A 55 -11.81 4.03 11.13
N ILE A 56 -11.71 5.07 10.29
CA ILE A 56 -10.73 5.15 9.20
C ILE A 56 -9.30 5.18 9.76
N PHE A 57 -9.04 6.01 10.76
CA PHE A 57 -7.70 6.13 11.34
C PHE A 57 -7.25 4.84 12.05
N LEU A 58 -8.16 4.16 12.75
CA LEU A 58 -7.91 2.85 13.35
C LEU A 58 -7.68 1.77 12.29
N ALA A 59 -8.48 1.76 11.22
CA ALA A 59 -8.30 0.84 10.12
C ALA A 59 -6.95 1.04 9.43
N LEU A 60 -6.54 2.29 9.18
CA LEU A 60 -5.23 2.60 8.59
C LEU A 60 -4.06 2.18 9.49
N ALA A 61 -4.23 2.22 10.82
CA ALA A 61 -3.21 1.79 11.76
C ALA A 61 -3.10 0.25 11.88
N PHE A 62 -4.22 -0.47 11.96
CA PHE A 62 -4.20 -1.89 12.36
C PHE A 62 -4.69 -2.87 11.29
N PHE A 63 -5.49 -2.42 10.34
CA PHE A 63 -6.11 -3.32 9.39
C PHE A 63 -5.10 -3.79 8.34
N LYS A 64 -5.18 -5.07 8.01
CA LYS A 64 -4.35 -5.72 7.00
C LYS A 64 -5.22 -6.55 6.07
N ILE A 65 -4.89 -6.54 4.79
CA ILE A 65 -5.56 -7.32 3.74
C ILE A 65 -4.50 -8.25 3.16
N ASN A 66 -4.68 -9.57 3.30
CA ASN A 66 -3.71 -10.57 2.82
C ASN A 66 -2.27 -10.27 3.29
N ASP A 67 -2.10 -10.03 4.60
CA ASP A 67 -0.83 -9.65 5.25
C ASP A 67 -0.23 -8.29 4.82
N ILE A 68 -0.86 -7.59 3.90
CA ILE A 68 -0.44 -6.25 3.47
C ILE A 68 -1.13 -5.20 4.35
N PRO A 69 -0.39 -4.27 4.98
CA PRO A 69 -0.99 -3.15 5.71
C PRO A 69 -1.94 -2.35 4.84
N LEU A 70 -3.11 -1.96 5.37
CA LEU A 70 -4.12 -1.21 4.63
C LEU A 70 -3.54 0.06 3.99
N LEU A 71 -2.62 0.73 4.67
CA LEU A 71 -1.92 1.91 4.14
C LEU A 71 -1.22 1.62 2.79
N ASN A 72 -0.54 0.48 2.69
CA ASN A 72 0.14 0.08 1.45
C ASN A 72 -0.89 -0.35 0.39
N TYR A 73 -1.95 -1.03 0.81
CA TYR A 73 -3.01 -1.43 -0.10
C TYR A 73 -3.69 -0.22 -0.77
N VAL A 74 -4.01 0.81 0.03
CA VAL A 74 -4.57 2.07 -0.45
C VAL A 74 -3.59 2.80 -1.35
N SER A 75 -2.30 2.84 -0.99
CA SER A 75 -1.28 3.49 -1.83
C SER A 75 -1.14 2.79 -3.19
N TYR A 76 -1.14 1.47 -3.24
CA TYR A 76 -1.13 0.71 -4.50
C TYR A 76 -2.38 0.98 -5.34
N GLY A 77 -3.56 0.97 -4.72
CA GLY A 77 -4.82 1.29 -5.40
C GLY A 77 -4.80 2.71 -6.00
N LEU A 78 -4.34 3.69 -5.22
CA LEU A 78 -4.23 5.07 -5.66
C LEU A 78 -3.19 5.22 -6.78
N SER A 79 -2.02 4.59 -6.66
CA SER A 79 -1.01 4.56 -7.71
C SER A 79 -1.54 3.94 -8.99
N TYR A 80 -2.29 2.83 -8.92
CA TYR A 80 -2.89 2.20 -10.09
C TYR A 80 -3.90 3.10 -10.81
N LEU A 81 -4.71 3.84 -10.06
CA LEU A 81 -5.71 4.76 -10.62
C LEU A 81 -5.07 6.00 -11.26
N LEU A 82 -4.00 6.53 -10.66
CA LEU A 82 -3.36 7.77 -11.11
C LEU A 82 -2.26 7.56 -12.15
N THR A 83 -1.71 6.34 -12.26
CA THR A 83 -0.60 6.06 -13.20
C THR A 83 -1.12 5.94 -14.63
N PRO A 84 -0.57 6.71 -15.60
CA PRO A 84 -0.95 6.57 -17.00
C PRO A 84 -0.52 5.20 -17.55
N LYS A 85 -1.46 4.49 -18.17
CA LYS A 85 -1.21 3.17 -18.76
C LYS A 85 -0.45 3.34 -20.07
N LYS A 86 0.84 2.99 -20.08
CA LYS A 86 1.64 2.94 -21.30
C LYS A 86 1.40 1.60 -21.99
N TYR A 87 0.76 1.64 -23.16
CA TYR A 87 0.64 0.48 -24.03
C TYR A 87 1.77 0.54 -25.04
N LEU A 88 2.74 -0.37 -24.92
CA LEU A 88 3.83 -0.51 -25.87
C LEU A 88 3.52 -1.71 -26.76
N PHE A 89 3.23 -1.45 -28.02
CA PHE A 89 3.18 -2.50 -29.03
C PHE A 89 4.60 -2.81 -29.48
N LYS A 90 5.07 -4.02 -29.21
CA LYS A 90 6.35 -4.52 -29.72
C LYS A 90 6.03 -5.44 -30.90
N LYS A 91 6.29 -4.95 -32.12
CA LYS A 91 6.28 -5.81 -33.31
C LYS A 91 7.44 -6.80 -33.15
N GLU A 92 7.20 -8.10 -33.31
CA GLU A 92 8.29 -9.05 -33.50
C GLU A 92 9.04 -8.62 -34.77
N GLU A 93 10.23 -8.03 -34.59
CA GLU A 93 11.13 -7.74 -35.69
C GLU A 93 11.64 -9.07 -36.23
N ALA A 94 11.22 -9.39 -37.45
CA ALA A 94 11.93 -9.97 -38.61
C ALA A 94 13.02 -11.06 -38.43
N ASN A 95 13.40 -11.47 -37.23
CA ASN A 95 14.25 -12.63 -36.98
C ASN A 95 13.53 -13.93 -37.36
N SER A 96 12.19 -13.91 -37.36
CA SER A 96 11.38 -15.00 -37.91
C SER A 96 11.50 -15.11 -39.44
N ALA A 97 11.67 -13.99 -40.17
CA ALA A 97 11.84 -14.04 -41.62
C ALA A 97 13.21 -14.61 -42.01
N GLN A 98 14.28 -14.20 -41.30
CA GLN A 98 15.62 -14.74 -41.50
C GLN A 98 15.73 -16.22 -41.05
N GLN A 99 15.05 -16.61 -39.96
CA GLN A 99 14.97 -18.02 -39.56
C GLN A 99 14.16 -18.87 -40.54
N ILE A 100 13.04 -18.36 -41.09
CA ILE A 100 12.22 -19.08 -42.08
C ILE A 100 13.00 -19.29 -43.39
N GLU A 101 13.75 -18.29 -43.86
CA GLU A 101 14.63 -18.41 -45.02
C GLU A 101 15.77 -19.43 -44.78
N GLN A 102 16.40 -19.42 -43.60
CA GLN A 102 17.43 -20.42 -43.24
C GLN A 102 16.86 -21.85 -43.13
N ILE A 103 15.64 -22.02 -42.63
CA ILE A 103 14.95 -23.33 -42.56
C ILE A 103 14.56 -23.83 -43.95
N GLN A 104 14.21 -22.93 -44.88
CA GLN A 104 13.93 -23.30 -46.28
C GLN A 104 15.19 -23.66 -47.08
N GLN A 105 16.36 -23.11 -46.73
CA GLN A 105 17.64 -23.44 -47.37
C GLN A 105 18.29 -24.74 -46.85
N MET A 106 17.82 -25.28 -45.72
CA MET A 106 18.26 -26.58 -45.17
C MET A 106 17.43 -27.79 -45.63
N LYS A 107 16.40 -27.57 -46.46
CA LYS A 107 15.61 -28.64 -47.11
C LYS A 107 16.04 -28.82 -48.55
#